data_AF-A0A2I1BXL5-F1
#
_entry.id   AF-A0A2I1BXL5-F1
#
_cell.length_a   1.000
_cell.length_b   1.000
_cell.length_c   1.000
_cell.angle_alpha   90.00
_cell.angle_beta   90.00
_cell.angle_gamma   90.00
#
_symmetry.space_group_name_H-M   'P 1'
#
loop_
_entity.id
_entity.type
_entity.pdbx_description
1 polymer ?
#
loop_
_entity_poly.entity_id
_entity_poly.type
_entity_poly.pdbx_seq_one_letter_code
_entity_poly.pdbx_strand_id
1 'polypeptide(L)'
;DLYTVGWIAALRIKLTAATAKLDDGHGELCNFIPPHHDTDVYTWGRIGEHNVVITSFAAGEYGATSTATTVSRMLFSFTHIRIGLVV
;
A
#
# COMPACT_ATOMS: atom_id res chain seq x y z
N ASP A 1 -1.60 -1.40 -14.68
CA ASP A 1 -0.64 -2.52 -14.75
C ASP A 1 0.73 -2.22 -14.12
N LEU A 2 0.93 -1.04 -13.50
CA LEU A 2 2.27 -0.60 -13.12
C LEU A 2 2.77 -1.18 -11.78
N TYR A 3 1.90 -1.42 -10.80
CA TYR A 3 2.29 -1.83 -9.45
C TYR A 3 2.03 -3.30 -9.23
N THR A 4 3.10 -4.03 -8.89
CA THR A 4 3.07 -5.50 -8.74
C THR A 4 3.32 -5.98 -7.32
N VAL A 5 3.80 -5.07 -6.47
CA VAL A 5 4.08 -5.34 -5.06
C VAL A 5 3.23 -4.42 -4.19
N GLY A 6 2.48 -5.01 -3.27
CA GLY A 6 1.78 -4.30 -2.22
C GLY A 6 2.49 -4.44 -0.88
N TRP A 7 2.67 -3.34 -0.15
CA TRP A 7 3.27 -3.35 1.18
C TRP A 7 2.34 -2.66 2.17
N ILE A 8 1.87 -3.40 3.18
CA ILE A 8 1.03 -2.89 4.25
C ILE A 8 1.86 -2.75 5.52
N ALA A 9 1.97 -1.52 6.01
CA ALA A 9 2.67 -1.21 7.24
C ALA A 9 1.67 -0.96 8.38
N ALA A 10 1.74 -1.79 9.43
CA ALA A 10 0.76 -1.77 10.51
C ALA A 10 0.90 -0.58 11.47
N LEU A 11 2.05 0.08 11.47
CA LEU A 11 2.36 1.17 12.39
C LEU A 11 2.93 2.35 11.64
N ARG A 12 2.69 3.56 12.15
CA ARG A 12 3.29 4.78 11.58
C ARG A 12 4.81 4.68 11.46
N ILE A 13 5.49 4.12 12.47
CA ILE A 13 6.96 3.94 12.40
C ILE A 13 7.38 2.99 11.28
N LYS A 14 6.58 1.95 11.02
CA LYS A 14 6.82 1.00 9.93
C LYS A 14 6.48 1.61 8.58
N LEU A 15 5.44 2.43 8.51
CA LEU A 15 5.08 3.19 7.30
C LEU A 15 6.23 4.13 6.94
N THR A 16 6.72 4.92 7.90
CA THR A 16 7.87 5.80 7.67
C THR A 16 9.09 5.03 7.21
N ALA A 17 9.39 3.89 7.84
CA ALA A 17 10.52 3.05 7.42
C ALA A 17 10.31 2.46 6.01
N ALA A 18 9.10 1.99 5.67
CA ALA A 18 8.78 1.44 4.36
C ALA A 18 8.87 2.51 3.26
N THR A 19 8.31 3.70 3.49
CA THR A 19 8.42 4.83 2.56
C THR A 19 9.88 5.28 2.41
N ALA A 20 10.66 5.29 3.48
CA ALA A 20 12.09 5.60 3.43
C ALA A 20 12.94 4.51 2.73
N LYS A 21 12.38 3.33 2.50
CA LYS A 21 13.03 2.23 1.76
C LYS A 21 12.72 2.23 0.27
N LEU A 22 11.87 3.14 -0.20
CA LEU A 22 11.68 3.37 -1.62
C LEU A 22 12.95 3.99 -2.21
N ASP A 23 13.43 3.42 -3.31
CA ASP A 23 14.54 4.00 -4.08
C ASP A 23 14.06 5.23 -4.85
N ASP A 24 12.79 5.22 -5.29
CA ASP A 24 12.14 6.33 -5.98
C ASP A 24 10.70 6.47 -5.50
N GLY A 25 10.29 7.70 -5.19
CA GLY A 25 8.95 8.04 -4.73
C GLY A 25 8.12 8.54 -5.89
N HIS A 26 7.04 7.85 -6.23
CA HIS A 26 6.11 8.33 -7.24
C HIS A 26 5.11 9.28 -6.58
N GLY A 27 4.85 10.41 -7.25
CA GLY A 27 3.79 11.34 -6.84
C GLY A 27 2.41 10.67 -6.88
N GLU A 28 1.41 11.31 -6.28
CA GLU A 28 0.03 10.86 -6.37
C GLU A 28 -0.36 10.63 -7.83
N LEU A 29 -0.79 9.40 -8.13
CA LEU A 29 -1.22 9.06 -9.47
C LEU A 29 -2.51 9.82 -9.76
N CYS A 30 -2.44 10.89 -10.55
CA CYS A 30 -3.59 11.72 -10.90
C CYS A 30 -4.75 10.94 -11.54
N ASN A 31 -4.48 9.73 -12.03
CA ASN A 31 -5.46 8.85 -12.69
C ASN A 31 -5.89 7.66 -11.81
N PHE A 32 -5.39 7.53 -10.58
CA PHE A 32 -5.82 6.49 -9.67
C PHE A 32 -7.09 6.94 -8.95
N ILE A 33 -8.19 6.30 -9.27
CA ILE A 33 -9.46 6.48 -8.60
C ILE A 33 -9.68 5.23 -7.75
N PRO A 34 -9.47 5.30 -6.42
CA PRO A 34 -9.78 4.17 -5.56
C PRO A 34 -11.27 3.82 -5.67
N PRO A 35 -11.63 2.53 -5.61
CA PRO A 35 -13.03 2.11 -5.55
C PRO A 35 -13.74 2.75 -4.35
N HIS A 36 -15.05 2.98 -4.45
CA HIS A 36 -15.86 3.68 -3.44
C HIS A 36 -15.72 3.18 -1.99
N HIS A 37 -15.26 1.94 -1.79
CA HIS A 37 -15.09 1.29 -0.49
C HIS A 37 -13.66 1.38 0.05
N ASP A 38 -12.76 1.95 -0.72
CA ASP A 38 -11.35 2.11 -0.40
C ASP A 38 -11.07 3.55 0.00
N THR A 39 -10.91 3.74 1.30
CA THR A 39 -10.56 5.01 1.93
C THR A 39 -9.10 5.01 2.38
N ASP A 40 -8.32 4.01 1.97
CA ASP A 40 -6.94 3.85 2.42
C ASP A 40 -6.03 4.84 1.67
N VAL A 41 -5.07 5.41 2.37
CA VAL A 41 -4.06 6.28 1.77
C VAL A 41 -2.94 5.42 1.22
N TYR A 42 -2.62 5.62 -0.05
CA TYR A 42 -1.56 4.90 -0.73
C TYR A 42 -0.36 5.82 -0.96
N THR A 43 0.83 5.26 -0.82
CA THR A 43 2.10 5.86 -1.22
C THR A 43 2.68 5.00 -2.32
N TRP A 44 3.07 5.60 -3.42
CA TRP A 44 3.60 4.87 -4.56
C TRP A 44 5.10 5.09 -4.69
N GLY A 45 5.80 4.08 -5.18
CA GLY A 45 7.20 4.21 -5.50
C GLY A 45 7.76 2.97 -6.15
N ARG A 46 9.08 2.88 -6.09
CA ARG A 46 9.85 1.80 -6.69
C ARG A 46 10.97 1.36 -5.75
N ILE A 47 11.20 0.05 -5.72
CA ILE A 47 12.36 -0.58 -5.08
C ILE A 47 13.03 -1.45 -6.14
N GLY A 48 14.24 -1.10 -6.54
CA GLY A 48 14.94 -1.67 -7.68
C GLY A 48 14.10 -1.58 -8.96
N GLU A 49 13.78 -2.73 -9.54
CA GLU A 49 12.97 -2.84 -10.76
C GLU A 49 11.48 -3.06 -10.46
N HIS A 50 11.07 -3.07 -9.18
CA HIS A 50 9.71 -3.37 -8.76
C HIS A 50 8.98 -2.11 -8.32
N ASN A 51 7.84 -1.85 -8.96
CA ASN A 51 6.92 -0.79 -8.52
C ASN A 51 6.11 -1.29 -7.32
N VAL A 52 6.24 -0.57 -6.21
CA VAL A 52 5.66 -0.88 -4.92
C VAL A 52 4.62 0.17 -4.57
N VAL A 53 3.47 -0.29 -4.11
CA VAL A 53 2.47 0.56 -3.45
C VAL A 53 2.45 0.22 -1.97
N ILE A 54 2.54 1.24 -1.13
CA ILE A 54 2.57 1.14 0.33
C ILE A 54 1.27 1.72 0.88
N THR A 55 0.68 1.09 1.88
CA THR A 55 -0.42 1.66 2.65
C THR A 55 -0.29 1.32 4.13
N SER A 56 -1.03 2.02 4.96
CA SER A 56 -1.23 1.67 6.36
C SER A 56 -2.71 1.60 6.63
N PHE A 57 -3.16 0.57 7.34
CA PHE A 57 -4.49 0.62 7.95
C PHE A 57 -4.48 1.68 9.04
N ALA A 58 -5.63 2.33 9.27
CA ALA A 58 -5.73 3.46 10.19
C ALA A 58 -5.13 3.12 11.57
N ALA A 59 -4.06 3.84 11.93
CA ALA A 59 -3.37 3.67 13.20
C ALA A 59 -4.33 3.97 14.36
N GLY A 60 -4.91 2.91 14.92
CA GLY A 60 -5.97 2.98 15.93
C GLY A 60 -6.71 1.66 16.07
N GLU A 61 -6.78 0.87 14.99
CA GLU A 61 -7.38 -0.47 14.99
C GLU A 61 -6.30 -1.54 15.03
N TYR A 62 -5.69 -1.74 16.19
CA TYR A 62 -4.85 -2.92 16.43
C TYR A 62 -5.72 -4.19 16.32
N GLY A 63 -5.75 -4.83 15.15
CA GLY A 63 -6.52 -6.06 14.95
C GLY A 63 -6.30 -6.69 13.59
N ALA A 64 -6.14 -8.01 13.56
CA ALA A 64 -5.95 -8.79 12.33
C ALA A 64 -7.09 -8.57 11.30
N THR A 65 -8.29 -8.23 11.76
CA THR A 65 -9.45 -7.91 10.93
C THR A 65 -9.29 -6.60 10.14
N SER A 66 -8.66 -5.58 10.73
CA SER A 66 -8.42 -4.30 10.05
C SER A 66 -7.35 -4.48 8.98
N THR A 67 -6.25 -5.18 9.29
CA THR A 67 -5.23 -5.57 8.33
C THR A 67 -5.80 -6.38 7.17
N ALA A 68 -6.62 -7.39 7.44
CA ALA A 68 -7.24 -8.21 6.39
C ALA A 68 -8.15 -7.38 5.47
N THR A 69 -8.88 -6.42 6.02
CA THR A 69 -9.74 -5.52 5.25
C THR A 69 -8.94 -4.62 4.31
N THR A 70 -7.86 -4.00 4.81
CA THR A 70 -6.95 -3.20 3.97
C THR A 70 -6.23 -4.05 2.92
N VAL A 71 -5.82 -5.29 3.25
CA VAL A 71 -5.30 -6.24 2.25
C VAL A 71 -6.34 -6.48 1.15
N SER A 72 -7.58 -6.79 1.53
CA SER A 72 -8.65 -7.05 0.55
C SER A 72 -8.96 -5.84 -0.32
N ARG A 73 -9.03 -4.63 0.27
CA ARG A 73 -9.21 -3.37 -0.47
C ARG A 73 -8.07 -3.15 -1.46
N MET A 74 -6.84 -3.25 -1.00
CA MET A 74 -5.65 -3.08 -1.81
C MET A 74 -5.59 -4.07 -2.98
N LEU A 75 -5.88 -5.35 -2.75
CA LEU A 75 -5.92 -6.36 -3.81
C LEU A 75 -7.06 -6.11 -4.81
N PHE A 76 -8.16 -5.51 -4.35
CA PHE A 76 -9.28 -5.14 -5.22
C PHE A 76 -8.96 -3.89 -6.06
N SER A 77 -8.33 -2.88 -5.46
CA SER A 77 -7.92 -1.63 -6.12
C SER A 77 -6.76 -1.83 -7.09
N PHE A 78 -5.86 -2.77 -6.79
CA PHE A 78 -4.67 -3.06 -7.58
C PHE A 78 -4.67 -4.53 -8.06
N THR A 79 -5.40 -4.78 -9.14
CA THR A 79 -5.55 -6.11 -9.75
C THR A 79 -4.25 -6.75 -10.25
N HIS A 80 -3.16 -5.99 -10.30
CA HIS A 80 -1.84 -6.43 -10.78
C HIS A 80 -0.86 -6.76 -9.65
N ILE A 81 -1.26 -6.61 -8.38
CA ILE A 81 -0.43 -7.03 -7.26
C ILE A 81 -0.29 -8.56 -7.30
N ARG A 82 0.96 -9.01 -7.33
CA ARG A 82 1.34 -10.43 -7.30
C ARG A 82 1.96 -10.83 -5.97
N ILE A 83 2.54 -9.85 -5.27
CA ILE A 83 3.24 -10.06 -3.99
C ILE A 83 2.71 -9.05 -2.99
N GLY A 84 2.23 -9.54 -1.84
CA GLY A 84 1.81 -8.71 -0.71
C GLY A 84 2.73 -8.92 0.48
N LEU A 85 3.27 -7.84 1.05
CA LEU A 85 4.04 -7.83 2.29
C LEU A 85 3.24 -7.14 3.39
N VAL A 86 3.16 -7.75 4.56
CA VAL A 86 2.54 -7.15 5.76
C VAL A 86 3.59 -7.09 6.85
N VAL A 87 3.78 -5.92 7.45
CA VAL A 87 4.78 -5.70 8.51
C VAL A 87 4.20 -5.05 9.75
#